data_AF-A0A849E727-F1
#
_entry.id   AF-A0A849E727-F1
#
_cell.length_a   1.000
_cell.length_b   1.000
_cell.length_c   1.000
_cell.angle_alpha   90.00
_cell.angle_beta   90.00
_cell.angle_gamma   90.00
#
_symmetry.space_group_name_H-M   'P 1'
#
loop_
_entity.id
_entity.type
_entity.pdbx_description
1 polymer ?
#
loop_
_entity_poly.entity_id
_entity_poly.type
_entity_poly.pdbx_seq_one_letter_code
_entity_poly.pdbx_strand_id
1 'polypeptide(L)'
;MIDFQKSEVFKLKPIELDDVREDFHRFLIESESIFAAFKTVRDQLVFTNKRIIAANVQGLTGSKVDYTSIPYNKIQAFSVESSGTFDRDCEIEIYISSIGKVAFEIKGSFDLIGFNAMISEHVLG
;
A
#
# COMPACT_ATOMS: atom_id res chain seq x y z
N MET A 1 -3.24 -14.50 -2.89
CA MET A 1 -3.96 -13.27 -2.52
C MET A 1 -3.59 -12.95 -1.09
N ILE A 2 -3.22 -11.70 -0.82
CA ILE A 2 -3.13 -11.23 0.56
C ILE A 2 -4.46 -11.51 1.26
N ASP A 3 -4.37 -12.23 2.38
CA ASP A 3 -5.52 -12.46 3.23
C ASP A 3 -5.78 -11.18 4.01
N PHE A 4 -6.58 -10.29 3.42
CA PHE A 4 -6.98 -9.04 4.06
C PHE A 4 -7.94 -9.24 5.23
N GLN A 5 -8.46 -10.45 5.43
CA GLN A 5 -9.39 -10.78 6.52
C GLN A 5 -8.68 -11.28 7.77
N LYS A 6 -7.47 -11.85 7.63
CA LYS A 6 -6.55 -11.88 8.76
C LYS A 6 -6.17 -10.44 9.06
N SER A 7 -6.56 -9.97 10.24
CA SER A 7 -6.27 -8.65 10.81
C SER A 7 -4.77 -8.40 11.05
N GLU A 8 -3.90 -8.90 10.18
CA GLU A 8 -2.49 -8.55 10.15
C GLU A 8 -2.42 -7.10 9.71
N VAL A 9 -2.56 -6.23 10.71
CA VAL A 9 -2.16 -4.84 10.62
C VAL A 9 -0.73 -4.86 10.09
N PHE A 10 -0.56 -4.52 8.82
CA PHE A 10 0.73 -4.53 8.18
C PHE A 10 1.54 -3.41 8.79
N LYS A 11 2.45 -3.72 9.72
CA LYS A 11 3.40 -2.76 10.29
C LYS A 11 4.45 -2.43 9.23
N LEU A 12 4.11 -1.48 8.39
CA LEU A 12 4.88 -1.03 7.25
C LEU A 12 5.87 0.04 7.67
N LYS A 13 6.99 0.14 6.94
CA LYS A 13 7.93 1.27 7.03
C LYS A 13 8.03 1.93 5.66
N PRO A 14 8.05 3.26 5.58
CA PRO A 14 8.30 3.95 4.32
C PRO A 14 9.69 3.56 3.78
N ILE A 15 9.80 3.51 2.46
CA ILE A 15 11.06 3.28 1.74
C ILE A 15 11.18 4.25 0.56
N GLU A 16 12.41 4.49 0.13
CA GLU A 16 12.67 5.24 -1.09
C GLU A 16 12.17 4.46 -2.32
N LEU A 17 11.80 5.19 -3.38
CA LEU A 17 11.28 4.56 -4.59
C LEU A 17 12.32 3.68 -5.28
N ASP A 18 13.61 4.00 -5.12
CA ASP A 18 14.72 3.19 -5.67
C ASP A 18 14.92 1.86 -4.91
N ASP A 19 14.33 1.71 -3.72
CA ASP A 19 14.40 0.50 -2.88
C ASP A 19 13.26 -0.50 -3.16
N VAL A 20 12.34 -0.19 -4.08
CA VAL A 20 11.25 -1.09 -4.43
C VAL A 20 11.76 -2.30 -5.22
N ARG A 21 11.03 -3.42 -5.13
CA ARG A 21 11.37 -4.62 -5.92
C ARG A 21 11.41 -4.30 -7.40
N GLU A 22 12.48 -4.70 -8.08
CA GLU A 22 12.65 -4.53 -9.53
C GLU A 22 11.47 -5.09 -10.33
N ASP A 23 10.87 -6.19 -9.84
CA ASP A 23 9.69 -6.82 -10.42
C ASP A 23 8.55 -5.81 -10.68
N PHE A 24 8.33 -4.82 -9.79
CA PHE A 24 7.27 -3.82 -9.99
C PHE A 24 7.45 -3.10 -11.33
N HIS A 25 8.64 -2.57 -11.59
CA HIS A 25 8.95 -1.82 -12.81
C HIS A 25 8.79 -2.65 -14.09
N ARG A 26 8.86 -3.99 -13.99
CA ARG A 26 8.72 -4.90 -15.14
C ARG A 26 7.26 -5.12 -15.56
N PHE A 27 6.29 -4.82 -14.69
CA PHE A 27 4.87 -5.01 -14.97
C PHE A 27 4.01 -3.75 -14.79
N LEU A 28 4.61 -2.60 -14.46
CA LEU A 28 3.91 -1.32 -14.59
C LEU A 28 3.54 -1.10 -16.04
N ILE A 29 2.31 -0.64 -16.27
CA ILE A 29 1.85 -0.31 -17.61
C ILE A 29 2.35 1.07 -18.04
N GLU A 30 2.18 1.40 -19.31
CA GLU A 30 2.49 2.74 -19.81
C GLU A 30 1.73 3.82 -19.00
N SER A 31 2.42 4.90 -18.66
CA SER A 31 1.90 5.98 -17.80
C SER A 31 1.52 5.54 -16.36
N GLU A 32 1.92 4.36 -15.91
CA GLU A 32 1.84 3.95 -14.51
C GLU A 32 3.16 4.25 -13.78
N SER A 33 3.11 5.03 -12.69
CA SER A 33 4.28 5.41 -11.90
C SER A 33 4.02 5.26 -10.40
N ILE A 34 5.03 4.82 -9.65
CA ILE A 34 4.96 4.68 -8.19
C ILE A 34 5.17 6.06 -7.56
N PHE A 35 4.30 6.45 -6.61
CA PHE A 35 4.44 7.69 -5.85
C PHE A 35 4.71 7.48 -4.36
N ALA A 36 4.39 6.30 -3.81
CA ALA A 36 4.74 5.94 -2.44
C ALA A 36 5.03 4.45 -2.34
N ALA A 37 5.96 4.09 -1.45
CA ALA A 37 6.36 2.72 -1.23
C ALA A 37 6.62 2.44 0.25
N PHE A 38 6.24 1.24 0.66
CA PHE A 38 6.38 0.78 2.02
C PHE A 38 6.79 -0.70 2.05
N LYS A 39 7.42 -1.13 3.15
CA LYS A 39 7.78 -2.54 3.35
C LYS A 39 7.56 -3.04 4.76
N THR A 40 7.33 -4.35 4.89
CA THR A 40 7.56 -5.09 6.12
C THR A 40 8.98 -5.69 6.09
N VAL A 41 9.23 -6.76 6.87
CA VAL A 41 10.48 -7.52 6.79
C VAL A 41 10.64 -8.21 5.42
N ARG A 42 9.53 -8.61 4.79
CA ARG A 42 9.57 -9.40 3.54
C ARG A 42 8.68 -8.84 2.44
N ASP A 43 7.57 -8.24 2.81
CA ASP A 43 6.55 -7.81 1.87
C ASP A 43 6.73 -6.34 1.51
N GLN A 44 6.24 -5.95 0.34
CA GLN A 44 6.21 -4.55 -0.08
C GLN A 44 4.80 -4.13 -0.48
N LEU A 45 4.48 -2.87 -0.25
CA LEU A 45 3.25 -2.21 -0.68
C LEU A 45 3.63 -0.95 -1.43
N VAL A 46 3.20 -0.83 -2.68
CA VAL A 46 3.43 0.36 -3.50
C VAL A 46 2.11 0.99 -3.91
N PHE A 47 2.08 2.31 -3.94
CA PHE A 47 0.97 3.10 -4.45
C PHE A 47 1.43 3.72 -5.77
N THR A 48 0.72 3.38 -6.85
CA THR A 48 0.95 3.94 -8.19
C THR A 48 -0.13 4.95 -8.52
N ASN A 49 -0.01 5.74 -9.58
CA ASN A 49 -1.11 6.56 -10.10
C ASN A 49 -2.27 5.76 -10.75
N LYS A 50 -2.37 4.44 -10.51
CA LYS A 50 -3.45 3.57 -11.05
C LYS A 50 -4.04 2.63 -10.01
N ARG A 51 -3.22 2.12 -9.08
CA ARG A 51 -3.60 1.07 -8.13
C ARG A 51 -2.63 1.01 -6.96
N ILE A 52 -3.08 0.36 -5.90
CA ILE A 52 -2.22 -0.14 -4.84
C ILE A 52 -1.74 -1.54 -5.26
N ILE A 53 -0.46 -1.85 -5.11
CA ILE A 53 0.10 -3.16 -5.42
C ILE A 53 0.84 -3.68 -4.19
N ALA A 54 0.44 -4.86 -3.73
CA ALA A 54 1.05 -5.52 -2.60
C ALA A 54 1.79 -6.79 -3.06
N ALA A 55 3.05 -6.92 -2.68
CA ALA A 55 3.91 -8.05 -2.98
C ALA A 55 4.11 -8.88 -1.70
N ASN A 56 3.44 -10.03 -1.62
CA ASN A 56 3.56 -10.97 -0.51
C ASN A 56 4.56 -12.07 -0.85
N VAL A 57 5.68 -12.10 -0.12
CA VAL A 57 6.77 -13.07 -0.33
C VAL A 57 6.49 -14.35 0.47
N GLN A 58 6.34 -15.46 -0.26
CA GLN A 58 5.94 -16.76 0.28
C GLN A 58 7.11 -17.76 0.33
N GLY A 59 7.00 -18.71 1.26
CA GLY A 59 7.95 -19.80 1.41
C GLY A 59 9.24 -19.39 2.12
N LEU A 60 10.13 -20.36 2.34
CA LEU A 60 11.39 -20.16 3.07
C LEU A 60 12.43 -19.43 2.23
N THR A 61 12.47 -19.70 0.93
CA THR A 61 13.43 -19.10 -0.03
C THR A 61 12.99 -17.74 -0.53
N GLY A 62 11.72 -17.37 -0.33
CA GLY A 62 11.12 -16.14 -0.89
C GLY A 62 11.00 -16.14 -2.41
N SER A 63 11.19 -17.30 -3.07
CA SER A 63 11.16 -17.41 -4.54
C SER A 63 9.76 -17.31 -5.14
N LYS A 64 8.71 -17.45 -4.32
CA LYS A 64 7.32 -17.28 -4.74
C LYS A 64 6.81 -15.95 -4.20
N VAL A 65 6.31 -15.09 -5.09
CA VAL A 65 5.73 -13.81 -4.70
C VAL A 65 4.31 -13.73 -5.27
N ASP A 66 3.36 -13.35 -4.41
CA ASP A 66 1.97 -13.10 -4.78
C ASP A 66 1.77 -11.59 -4.88
N TYR A 67 1.48 -11.11 -6.10
CA TYR A 67 1.20 -9.71 -6.37
C TYR A 67 -0.30 -9.48 -6.38
N THR A 68 -0.81 -8.70 -5.44
CA THR A 68 -2.22 -8.29 -5.37
C THR A 68 -2.35 -6.85 -5.82
N SER A 69 -3.19 -6.59 -6.84
CA SER A 69 -3.50 -5.25 -7.34
C SER A 69 -4.88 -4.80 -6.87
N ILE A 70 -4.96 -3.58 -6.32
CA ILE A 70 -6.21 -2.94 -5.89
C ILE A 70 -6.38 -1.64 -6.68
N PRO A 71 -7.18 -1.64 -7.76
CA PRO A 71 -7.46 -0.44 -8.54
C PRO A 71 -8.22 0.59 -7.70
N TYR A 72 -7.87 1.87 -7.85
CA TYR A 72 -8.53 2.94 -7.08
C TYR A 72 -10.02 3.08 -7.40
N ASN A 73 -10.42 2.82 -8.64
CA ASN A 73 -11.83 2.82 -9.05
C ASN A 73 -12.69 1.72 -8.41
N LYS A 74 -12.10 0.85 -7.58
CA LYS A 74 -12.80 -0.16 -6.78
C LYS A 74 -12.90 0.19 -5.30
N ILE A 75 -12.31 1.30 -4.86
CA ILE A 75 -12.35 1.79 -3.49
C ILE A 75 -13.61 2.64 -3.31
N GLN A 76 -14.54 2.25 -2.43
CA GLN A 76 -15.77 3.01 -2.16
C GLN A 76 -15.57 4.07 -1.07
N ALA A 77 -14.61 3.85 -0.17
CA ALA A 77 -14.24 4.80 0.86
C ALA A 77 -12.78 4.55 1.29
N PHE A 78 -12.13 5.57 1.84
CA PHE A 78 -10.82 5.44 2.46
C PHE A 78 -10.75 6.36 3.68
N SER A 79 -9.86 6.01 4.62
CA SER A 79 -9.52 6.81 5.80
C SER A 79 -8.00 6.93 5.87
N VAL A 80 -7.51 8.09 6.29
CA VAL A 80 -6.09 8.37 6.49
C VAL A 80 -5.96 9.04 7.86
N GLU A 81 -5.32 8.35 8.80
CA GLU A 81 -5.12 8.79 10.17
C GLU A 81 -3.66 9.16 10.40
N SER A 82 -3.44 10.37 10.92
CA SER A 82 -2.12 10.89 11.27
C SER A 82 -1.60 10.30 12.56
N SER A 83 -0.29 10.13 12.66
CA SER A 83 0.38 9.88 13.95
C SER A 83 0.11 11.01 14.94
N GLY A 84 -0.25 10.62 16.16
CA GLY A 84 -0.44 11.54 17.28
C GLY A 84 0.88 11.91 17.96
N THR A 85 0.79 12.71 19.03
CA THR A 85 2.00 13.09 19.81
C THR A 85 2.64 11.89 20.53
N PHE A 86 1.84 10.85 20.83
CA PHE A 86 2.27 9.66 21.58
C PHE A 86 2.35 8.39 20.73
N ASP A 87 1.52 8.27 19.68
CA ASP A 87 1.58 7.18 18.72
C ASP A 87 2.24 7.67 17.44
N ARG A 88 3.35 7.06 17.06
CA ARG A 88 4.18 7.49 15.91
C ARG A 88 3.73 6.83 14.62
N ASP A 89 2.74 5.95 14.67
CA ASP A 89 2.29 5.20 13.53
C ASP A 89 1.06 5.90 12.91
N CYS A 90 1.00 5.92 11.58
CA CYS A 90 -0.13 6.43 10.81
C CYS A 90 -0.95 5.23 10.30
N GLU A 91 -2.25 5.40 10.07
CA GLU A 91 -3.09 4.33 9.54
C GLU A 91 -3.75 4.75 8.22
N ILE A 92 -3.80 3.83 7.26
CA ILE A 92 -4.58 3.97 6.03
C ILE A 92 -5.59 2.84 6.00
N GLU A 93 -6.87 3.17 5.88
CA GLU A 93 -7.92 2.21 5.65
C GLU A 93 -8.53 2.42 4.27
N ILE A 94 -8.84 1.33 3.57
CA ILE A 94 -9.60 1.35 2.32
C ILE A 94 -10.75 0.36 2.42
N TYR A 95 -11.88 0.70 1.82
CA TYR A 95 -13.08 -0.10 1.81
C TYR A 95 -13.39 -0.54 0.39
N ILE A 96 -13.48 -1.85 0.20
CA ILE A 96 -13.73 -2.50 -1.10
C ILE A 96 -14.98 -3.38 -0.94
N SER A 97 -16.05 -3.14 -1.70
CA SER A 97 -17.36 -3.78 -1.48
C SER A 97 -17.33 -5.31 -1.38
N SER A 98 -16.47 -5.99 -2.16
CA SER A 98 -16.39 -7.46 -2.17
C SER A 98 -15.36 -8.05 -1.21
N ILE A 99 -14.46 -7.23 -0.64
CA ILE A 99 -13.33 -7.67 0.19
C ILE A 99 -13.51 -7.22 1.64
N GLY A 100 -14.18 -6.09 1.86
CA GLY A 100 -14.35 -5.43 3.15
C GLY A 100 -13.30 -4.34 3.37
N LYS A 101 -12.96 -4.13 4.64
CA LYS A 101 -11.95 -3.16 5.08
C LYS A 101 -10.56 -3.77 4.93
N VAL A 102 -9.63 -3.00 4.37
CA VAL A 102 -8.19 -3.29 4.39
C VAL A 102 -7.49 -2.15 5.13
N ALA A 103 -6.66 -2.49 6.12
CA ALA A 103 -5.95 -1.51 6.95
C ALA A 103 -4.43 -1.69 6.85
N PHE A 104 -3.70 -0.58 6.77
CA PHE A 104 -2.26 -0.50 6.67
C PHE A 104 -1.73 0.42 7.78
N GLU A 105 -0.86 -0.09 8.66
CA GLU A 105 -0.23 0.69 9.74
C GLU A 105 1.19 1.07 9.33
N ILE A 106 1.43 2.34 9.08
CA ILE A 106 2.72 2.86 8.64
C ILE A 106 3.47 3.41 9.84
N LYS A 107 4.65 2.85 10.11
CA LYS A 107 5.52 3.32 11.17
C LYS A 107 6.24 4.60 10.82
N GLY A 108 6.25 5.52 11.78
CA GLY A 108 6.97 6.78 11.69
C GLY A 108 6.25 7.84 10.88
N SER A 109 6.95 8.94 10.64
CA SER A 109 6.41 10.07 9.88
C SER A 109 6.55 9.84 8.38
N PHE A 110 5.46 10.00 7.64
CA PHE A 110 5.47 10.17 6.19
C PHE A 110 4.63 11.41 5.84
N ASP A 111 4.79 11.95 4.63
CA ASP A 111 3.97 13.06 4.15
C ASP A 111 2.52 12.60 3.92
N LEU A 112 1.74 12.65 5.00
CA LEU A 112 0.35 12.25 5.03
C LEU A 112 -0.52 13.17 4.18
N ILE A 113 -0.20 14.47 4.15
CA ILE A 113 -1.00 15.47 3.43
C ILE A 113 -0.84 15.25 1.93
N GLY A 114 0.39 15.15 1.44
CA GLY A 114 0.69 14.85 0.05
C GLY A 114 0.10 13.51 -0.38
N PHE A 115 0.24 12.48 0.46
CA PHE A 115 -0.37 11.18 0.20
C PHE A 115 -1.90 11.25 0.13
N ASN A 116 -2.55 11.96 1.07
CA ASN A 116 -3.99 12.09 1.10
C ASN A 116 -4.53 12.84 -0.13
N ALA A 117 -3.82 13.85 -0.61
CA ALA A 117 -4.14 14.53 -1.86
C ALA A 117 -4.04 13.58 -3.05
N MET A 118 -2.95 12.80 -3.14
CA MET A 118 -2.72 11.84 -4.22
C MET A 118 -3.77 10.72 -4.25
N ILE A 119 -4.08 10.10 -3.11
CA ILE A 119 -5.12 9.04 -3.08
C ILE A 119 -6.50 9.62 -3.40
N SER A 120 -6.79 10.86 -2.96
CA SER A 120 -8.04 11.55 -3.30
C SER A 120 -8.17 11.78 -4.81
N GLU A 121 -7.10 12.23 -5.47
CA GLU A 121 -7.08 12.42 -6.93
C GLU A 121 -7.48 11.14 -7.67
N HIS A 122 -6.96 9.98 -7.24
CA HIS A 122 -7.15 8.73 -7.96
C HIS A 122 -8.42 7.95 -7.58
N VAL A 123 -8.96 8.18 -6.38
CA VAL A 123 -10.23 7.58 -5.95
C VAL A 123 -11.44 8.41 -6.40
N LEU A 124 -11.31 9.74 -6.45
CA LEU A 124 -12.42 10.66 -6.76
C LEU A 124 -12.46 11.14 -8.22
N GLY A 125 -11.34 11.05 -8.95
CA GLY A 125 -11.21 11.46 -10.35
C GLY A 125 -11.53 10.39 -11.39
#